data_AF-A0A538NF75-F1
#
_entry.id   AF-A0A538NF75-F1
#
_cell.length_a   1.000
_cell.length_b   1.000
_cell.length_c   1.000
_cell.angle_alpha   90.00
_cell.angle_beta   90.00
_cell.angle_gamma   90.00
#
_symmetry.space_group_name_H-M   'P 1'
#
loop_
_entity.id
_entity.type
_entity.pdbx_description
1 polymer ?
#
loop_
_entity_poly.entity_id
_entity_poly.type
_entity_poly.pdbx_seq_one_letter_code
_entity_poly.pdbx_strand_id
1 'polypeptide(L)'
;GRPDLLGSDHTKELAEKQFHTLRDFYLKLPDHVIIYPNHGAGSPCGADIGDRLSSTIGYERKFNKFLQFADAKSFTDHAIKTAPPVPKYYPVMKRLNAKGPEIIGNLPGVQALPPKAFKEAIDNKAGVLVDTRTMLAFGGGHIPGALNIGGLPILSIWAGWLLDPDQPILLVVESDDDLEKIVRLFIRTGYTKFAGYLVGGMKAWDAAGFPLEKIGQMSVHELNERKSTLQVLDVRSPGEWKKGRVAGARHIFLPELRKRVGELDRTKPTAVYCGSGYRASIATSILKPEGFNELWNVPGSWEAWKKAKLPVEGADGE
;
A
#
# COMPACT_ATOMS: atom_id res chain seq x y z
N GLY A 1 -17.06 -8.74 -5.30
CA GLY A 1 -15.85 -9.43 -4.77
C GLY A 1 -14.83 -9.59 -5.87
N ARG A 2 -13.79 -10.41 -5.71
CA ARG A 2 -12.76 -10.66 -6.73
C ARG A 2 -12.92 -12.02 -7.43
N PRO A 3 -13.72 -12.12 -8.50
CA PRO A 3 -13.91 -13.38 -9.22
C PRO A 3 -12.65 -13.86 -9.96
N ASP A 4 -11.66 -12.99 -10.14
CA ASP A 4 -10.43 -13.22 -10.89
C ASP A 4 -9.30 -13.94 -10.11
N LEU A 5 -9.45 -14.14 -8.80
CA LEU A 5 -8.39 -14.72 -7.96
C LEU A 5 -8.17 -16.23 -8.16
N LEU A 6 -9.07 -16.93 -8.85
CA LEU A 6 -8.88 -18.34 -9.21
C LEU A 6 -8.21 -18.52 -10.59
N GLY A 7 -7.87 -17.44 -11.28
CA GLY A 7 -7.29 -17.47 -12.62
C GLY A 7 -8.29 -17.11 -13.70
N SER A 8 -7.78 -16.72 -14.88
CA SER A 8 -8.56 -16.24 -16.03
C SER A 8 -9.71 -17.17 -16.42
N ASP A 9 -9.45 -18.47 -16.33
CA ASP A 9 -10.33 -19.53 -16.84
C ASP A 9 -11.61 -19.65 -16.01
N HIS A 10 -11.56 -19.26 -14.73
CA HIS A 10 -12.70 -19.28 -13.83
C HIS A 10 -13.36 -17.92 -13.65
N THR A 11 -12.69 -16.83 -14.06
CA THR A 11 -13.15 -15.46 -13.77
C THR A 11 -14.58 -15.20 -14.23
N LYS A 12 -14.92 -15.58 -15.46
CA LYS A 12 -16.26 -15.29 -16.03
C LYS A 12 -17.34 -16.07 -15.30
N GLU A 13 -17.12 -17.36 -15.08
CA GLU A 13 -18.04 -18.24 -14.36
C GLU A 13 -18.28 -17.77 -12.93
N LEU A 14 -17.22 -17.38 -12.21
CA LEU A 14 -17.31 -16.89 -10.83
C LEU A 14 -17.97 -15.52 -10.74
N ALA A 15 -17.78 -14.66 -11.74
CA ALA A 15 -18.47 -13.38 -11.83
C ALA A 15 -19.98 -13.56 -12.05
N GLU A 16 -20.37 -14.49 -12.92
CA GLU A 16 -21.76 -14.85 -13.15
C GLU A 16 -22.40 -15.48 -11.90
N LYS A 17 -21.71 -16.43 -11.25
CA LYS A 17 -22.14 -16.98 -9.94
C LYS A 17 -22.29 -15.90 -8.87
N GLN A 18 -21.40 -14.89 -8.87
CA GLN A 18 -21.51 -13.75 -7.96
C GLN A 18 -22.76 -12.92 -8.26
N PHE A 19 -23.10 -12.66 -9.52
CA PHE A 19 -24.33 -11.98 -9.90
C PHE A 19 -25.57 -12.71 -9.36
N HIS A 20 -25.65 -14.02 -9.60
CA HIS A 20 -26.75 -14.85 -9.11
C HIS A 20 -26.81 -14.91 -7.58
N THR A 21 -25.66 -15.00 -6.89
CA THR A 21 -25.62 -14.96 -5.42
C THR A 21 -26.20 -13.63 -4.90
N LEU A 22 -25.86 -12.51 -5.54
CA LEU A 22 -26.39 -11.20 -5.15
C LEU A 22 -27.90 -11.08 -5.43
N ARG A 23 -28.35 -11.47 -6.63
CA ARG A 23 -29.74 -11.32 -7.07
C ARG A 23 -30.70 -12.34 -6.48
N ASP A 24 -30.32 -13.61 -6.53
CA ASP A 24 -31.22 -14.73 -6.26
C ASP A 24 -31.23 -15.12 -4.78
N PHE A 25 -30.23 -14.70 -4.01
CA PHE A 25 -30.15 -14.92 -2.57
C PHE A 25 -30.19 -13.61 -1.77
N TYR A 26 -29.14 -12.77 -1.83
CA TYR A 26 -29.02 -11.62 -0.92
C TYR A 26 -30.14 -10.59 -1.11
N LEU A 27 -30.52 -10.28 -2.36
CA LEU A 27 -31.60 -9.34 -2.63
C LEU A 27 -33.00 -9.88 -2.29
N LYS A 28 -33.16 -11.15 -1.91
CA LYS A 28 -34.43 -11.67 -1.38
C LYS A 28 -34.55 -11.52 0.14
N LEU A 29 -33.48 -11.11 0.82
CA LEU A 29 -33.51 -10.90 2.28
C LEU A 29 -34.27 -9.61 2.65
N PRO A 30 -34.85 -9.54 3.86
CA PRO A 30 -35.48 -8.32 4.36
C PRO A 30 -34.52 -7.14 4.44
N ASP A 31 -35.02 -5.94 4.19
CA ASP A 31 -34.22 -4.73 4.12
C ASP A 31 -33.48 -4.38 5.43
N HIS A 32 -34.01 -4.80 6.58
CA HIS A 32 -33.42 -4.56 7.90
C HIS A 32 -32.23 -5.48 8.24
N VAL A 33 -31.93 -6.48 7.39
CA VAL A 33 -30.79 -7.37 7.61
C VAL A 33 -29.49 -6.57 7.50
N ILE A 34 -28.67 -6.67 8.54
CA ILE A 34 -27.38 -5.97 8.64
C ILE A 34 -26.30 -6.76 7.90
N ILE A 35 -25.42 -6.03 7.22
CA ILE A 35 -24.27 -6.56 6.48
C ILE A 35 -23.00 -6.16 7.22
N TYR A 36 -22.20 -7.14 7.61
CA TYR A 36 -20.85 -6.97 8.14
C TYR A 36 -19.83 -7.52 7.14
N PRO A 37 -19.23 -6.68 6.29
CA PRO A 37 -18.23 -7.13 5.32
C PRO A 37 -16.88 -7.44 5.98
N ASN A 38 -16.10 -8.33 5.37
CA ASN A 38 -14.75 -8.69 5.84
C ASN A 38 -13.67 -7.67 5.44
N HIS A 39 -14.00 -6.66 4.63
CA HIS A 39 -13.07 -5.65 4.12
C HIS A 39 -13.72 -4.28 4.03
N GLY A 40 -12.92 -3.23 4.20
CA GLY A 40 -13.31 -1.82 4.03
C GLY A 40 -12.48 -1.10 2.96
N ALA A 41 -12.64 0.22 2.91
CA ALA A 41 -11.93 1.11 1.97
C ALA A 41 -10.41 0.84 1.92
N GLY A 42 -9.88 0.78 0.70
CA GLY A 42 -8.46 0.54 0.43
C GLY A 42 -8.04 -0.94 0.34
N SER A 43 -8.94 -1.89 0.61
CA SER A 43 -8.66 -3.32 0.42
C SER A 43 -8.57 -3.69 -1.07
N PRO A 44 -7.56 -4.48 -1.49
CA PRO A 44 -7.48 -4.99 -2.86
C PRO A 44 -8.50 -6.11 -3.16
N CYS A 45 -9.33 -6.51 -2.19
CA CYS A 45 -10.40 -7.49 -2.37
C CYS A 45 -11.67 -6.94 -3.07
N GLY A 46 -11.66 -5.68 -3.52
CA GLY A 46 -12.77 -5.09 -4.25
C GLY A 46 -12.36 -3.82 -5.01
N ALA A 47 -13.14 -3.46 -6.02
CA ALA A 47 -12.83 -2.32 -6.89
C ALA A 47 -13.18 -0.96 -6.26
N ASP A 48 -14.28 -0.89 -5.50
CA ASP A 48 -14.82 0.37 -4.95
C ASP A 48 -15.52 0.08 -3.61
N ILE A 49 -14.72 -0.24 -2.58
CA ILE A 49 -15.25 -0.55 -1.23
C ILE A 49 -15.42 0.77 -0.46
N GLY A 50 -16.61 0.97 0.10
CA GLY A 50 -16.91 2.12 0.96
C GLY A 50 -16.15 2.10 2.29
N ASP A 51 -16.17 3.24 2.98
CA ASP A 51 -15.55 3.46 4.30
C ASP A 51 -16.41 2.99 5.47
N ARG A 52 -17.70 2.70 5.24
CA ARG A 52 -18.62 2.20 6.26
C ARG A 52 -18.29 0.78 6.68
N LEU A 53 -18.23 0.56 8.00
CA LEU A 53 -17.92 -0.75 8.59
C LEU A 53 -19.11 -1.74 8.56
N SER A 54 -20.33 -1.24 8.34
CA SER A 54 -21.52 -2.06 8.17
C SER A 54 -22.53 -1.35 7.27
N SER A 55 -23.50 -2.10 6.76
CA SER A 55 -24.61 -1.59 5.95
C SER A 55 -25.87 -2.45 6.20
N THR A 56 -26.90 -2.28 5.37
CA THR A 56 -28.10 -3.14 5.38
C THR A 56 -28.46 -3.56 3.96
N ILE A 57 -29.20 -4.67 3.82
CA ILE A 57 -29.69 -5.12 2.51
C ILE A 57 -30.53 -4.02 1.84
N GLY A 58 -31.39 -3.33 2.59
CA GLY A 58 -32.22 -2.25 2.03
C GLY A 58 -31.41 -1.06 1.52
N TYR A 59 -30.34 -0.69 2.22
CA TYR A 59 -29.44 0.37 1.78
C TYR A 59 -28.67 -0.05 0.52
N GLU A 60 -28.01 -1.21 0.56
CA GLU A 60 -27.21 -1.68 -0.57
C GLU A 60 -28.08 -1.88 -1.81
N ARG A 61 -29.30 -2.44 -1.68
CA ARG A 61 -30.25 -2.59 -2.79
C ARG A 61 -30.50 -1.27 -3.54
N LYS A 62 -30.60 -0.15 -2.80
CA LYS A 62 -30.90 1.17 -3.37
C LYS A 62 -29.68 1.88 -3.93
N PHE A 63 -28.51 1.74 -3.29
CA PHE A 63 -27.37 2.62 -3.56
C PHE A 63 -26.12 1.92 -4.08
N ASN A 64 -26.04 0.59 -3.95
CA ASN A 64 -24.89 -0.15 -4.45
C ASN A 64 -24.97 -0.27 -5.97
N LYS A 65 -24.01 0.37 -6.67
CA LYS A 65 -23.93 0.39 -8.14
C LYS A 65 -23.82 -1.03 -8.74
N PHE A 66 -23.17 -1.95 -8.05
CA PHE A 66 -23.05 -3.34 -8.49
C PHE A 66 -24.39 -4.11 -8.43
N LEU A 67 -25.34 -3.64 -7.61
CA LEU A 67 -26.69 -4.21 -7.55
C LEU A 67 -27.66 -3.56 -8.54
N GLN A 68 -27.21 -2.57 -9.32
CA GLN A 68 -28.05 -1.90 -10.33
C GLN A 68 -27.94 -2.53 -11.73
N PHE A 69 -26.98 -3.44 -11.95
CA PHE A 69 -26.89 -4.17 -13.23
C PHE A 69 -28.11 -5.05 -13.44
N ALA A 70 -28.67 -5.00 -14.65
CA ALA A 70 -29.89 -5.70 -15.04
C ALA A 70 -29.66 -7.17 -15.42
N ASP A 71 -28.46 -7.49 -15.92
CA ASP A 71 -28.12 -8.80 -16.46
C ASP A 71 -26.71 -9.26 -16.04
N ALA A 72 -26.50 -10.57 -16.05
CA ALA A 72 -25.25 -11.18 -15.61
C ALA A 72 -24.06 -10.80 -16.51
N LYS A 73 -24.29 -10.57 -17.80
CA LYS A 73 -23.22 -10.24 -18.75
C LYS A 73 -22.67 -8.85 -18.48
N SER A 74 -23.52 -7.83 -18.39
CA SER A 74 -23.09 -6.45 -18.11
C SER A 74 -22.42 -6.34 -16.74
N PHE A 75 -22.94 -7.05 -15.73
CA PHE A 75 -22.29 -7.17 -14.42
C PHE A 75 -20.89 -7.78 -14.54
N THR A 76 -20.76 -8.91 -15.24
CA THR A 76 -19.51 -9.65 -15.37
C THR A 76 -18.46 -8.83 -16.10
N ASP A 77 -18.83 -8.23 -17.24
CA ASP A 77 -17.93 -7.39 -18.02
C ASP A 77 -17.40 -6.21 -17.17
N HIS A 78 -18.28 -5.59 -16.37
CA HIS A 78 -17.91 -4.52 -15.47
C HIS A 78 -17.01 -4.99 -14.32
N ALA A 79 -17.37 -6.09 -13.65
CA ALA A 79 -16.63 -6.64 -12.52
C ALA A 79 -15.20 -7.03 -12.92
N ILE A 80 -15.01 -7.60 -14.10
CA ILE A 80 -13.70 -7.96 -14.64
C ILE A 80 -12.91 -6.71 -15.00
N LYS A 81 -13.53 -5.76 -15.73
CA LYS A 81 -12.86 -4.54 -16.18
C LYS A 81 -12.39 -3.64 -15.03
N THR A 82 -13.11 -3.64 -13.92
CA THR A 82 -12.84 -2.78 -12.75
C THR A 82 -12.02 -3.47 -11.67
N ALA A 83 -11.68 -4.75 -11.83
CA ALA A 83 -10.91 -5.49 -10.85
C ALA A 83 -9.55 -4.80 -10.59
N PRO A 84 -9.19 -4.56 -9.31
CA PRO A 84 -7.88 -4.02 -8.99
C PRO A 84 -6.78 -5.04 -9.28
N PRO A 85 -5.51 -4.61 -9.40
CA PRO A 85 -4.40 -5.53 -9.59
C PRO A 85 -4.37 -6.65 -8.54
N VAL A 86 -4.02 -7.87 -8.95
CA VAL A 86 -3.89 -9.03 -8.05
C VAL A 86 -2.61 -8.87 -7.21
N PRO A 87 -2.68 -8.88 -5.86
CA PRO A 87 -1.50 -8.84 -5.02
C PRO A 87 -0.59 -10.05 -5.21
N LYS A 88 0.72 -9.81 -5.32
CA LYS A 88 1.73 -10.86 -5.55
C LYS A 88 1.72 -11.96 -4.48
N TYR A 89 1.38 -11.61 -3.23
CA TYR A 89 1.34 -12.56 -2.11
C TYR A 89 0.05 -13.39 -2.02
N TYR A 90 -1.01 -13.06 -2.75
CA TYR A 90 -2.29 -13.78 -2.66
C TYR A 90 -2.19 -15.28 -2.98
N PRO A 91 -1.44 -15.71 -4.03
CA PRO A 91 -1.23 -17.14 -4.28
C PRO A 91 -0.55 -17.86 -3.12
N VAL A 92 0.38 -17.19 -2.42
CA VAL A 92 1.05 -17.72 -1.23
C VAL A 92 0.04 -17.88 -0.09
N MET A 93 -0.73 -16.83 0.22
CA MET A 93 -1.75 -16.86 1.28
C MET A 93 -2.82 -17.91 1.02
N LYS A 94 -3.29 -18.04 -0.23
CA LYS A 94 -4.28 -19.05 -0.60
C LYS A 94 -3.78 -20.47 -0.30
N ARG A 95 -2.54 -20.77 -0.69
CA ARG A 95 -1.91 -22.07 -0.43
C ARG A 95 -1.69 -22.32 1.06
N LEU A 96 -1.22 -21.31 1.81
CA LEU A 96 -1.03 -21.43 3.26
C LEU A 96 -2.36 -21.65 4.00
N ASN A 97 -3.38 -20.85 3.69
CA ASN A 97 -4.70 -20.96 4.32
C ASN A 97 -5.38 -22.30 4.00
N ALA A 98 -5.23 -22.80 2.77
CA ALA A 98 -5.79 -24.10 2.38
C ALA A 98 -5.07 -25.28 3.05
N LYS A 99 -3.76 -25.18 3.27
CA LYS A 99 -2.97 -26.18 4.00
C LYS A 99 -3.24 -26.15 5.52
N GLY A 100 -3.62 -24.98 6.04
CA GLY A 100 -3.59 -24.66 7.46
C GLY A 100 -2.24 -23.99 7.79
N PRO A 101 -2.22 -22.73 8.26
CA PRO A 101 -0.98 -22.05 8.63
C PRO A 101 -0.35 -22.71 9.86
N GLU A 102 0.96 -22.54 10.01
CA GLU A 102 1.69 -23.00 11.17
C GLU A 102 1.21 -22.31 12.45
N ILE A 103 1.04 -23.08 13.52
CA ILE A 103 0.66 -22.56 14.83
C ILE A 103 1.91 -22.00 15.50
N ILE A 104 2.08 -20.68 15.45
CA ILE A 104 3.23 -19.98 16.02
C ILE A 104 3.22 -19.91 17.56
N GLY A 105 2.06 -20.13 18.19
CA GLY A 105 1.86 -20.02 19.65
C GLY A 105 1.93 -18.58 20.14
N ASN A 106 3.14 -18.03 20.25
CA ASN A 106 3.41 -16.65 20.63
C ASN A 106 3.84 -15.81 19.42
N LEU A 107 3.90 -14.50 19.62
CA LEU A 107 4.53 -13.64 18.63
C LEU A 107 6.02 -14.01 18.49
N PRO A 108 6.58 -13.99 17.27
CA PRO A 108 8.02 -14.14 17.07
C PRO A 108 8.78 -13.12 17.92
N GLY A 109 9.75 -13.61 18.70
CA GLY A 109 10.68 -12.73 19.41
C GLY A 109 11.54 -11.98 18.40
N VAL A 110 11.66 -10.67 18.58
CA VAL A 110 12.54 -9.83 17.76
C VAL A 110 13.68 -9.34 18.65
N GLN A 111 14.92 -9.71 18.29
CA GLN A 111 16.09 -9.36 19.09
C GLN A 111 16.29 -7.84 19.11
N ALA A 112 16.44 -7.26 20.30
CA ALA A 112 16.86 -5.88 20.49
C ALA A 112 18.34 -5.76 20.14
N LEU A 113 18.67 -4.96 19.13
CA LEU A 113 20.05 -4.72 18.69
C LEU A 113 20.45 -3.28 18.99
N PRO A 114 21.52 -3.03 19.79
CA PRO A 114 22.06 -1.69 19.95
C PRO A 114 22.62 -1.16 18.62
N PRO A 115 22.78 0.16 18.45
CA PRO A 115 23.11 0.78 17.17
C PRO A 115 24.28 0.12 16.42
N LYS A 116 25.38 -0.20 17.13
CA LYS A 116 26.55 -0.85 16.53
C LYS A 116 26.23 -2.24 15.95
N ALA A 117 25.57 -3.09 16.73
CA ALA A 117 25.18 -4.43 16.29
C ALA A 117 24.11 -4.38 15.19
N PHE A 118 23.20 -3.40 15.25
CA PHE A 118 22.20 -3.19 14.21
C PHE A 118 22.86 -2.77 12.88
N LYS A 119 23.84 -1.86 12.93
CA LYS A 119 24.64 -1.49 11.76
C LYS A 119 25.40 -2.69 11.18
N GLU A 120 26.05 -3.49 12.02
CA GLU A 120 26.73 -4.72 11.58
C GLU A 120 25.75 -5.71 10.91
N ALA A 121 24.52 -5.85 11.43
CA ALA A 121 23.49 -6.67 10.81
C ALA A 121 23.06 -6.15 9.43
N ILE A 122 22.96 -4.82 9.25
CA ILE A 122 22.70 -4.19 7.96
C ILE A 122 23.86 -4.44 6.99
N ASP A 123 25.10 -4.18 7.41
CA ASP A 123 26.31 -4.33 6.58
C ASP A 123 26.48 -5.79 6.10
N ASN A 124 26.14 -6.75 6.98
CA ASN A 124 26.16 -8.19 6.68
C ASN A 124 24.91 -8.68 5.92
N LYS A 125 23.99 -7.78 5.53
CA LYS A 125 22.75 -8.11 4.82
C LYS A 125 21.91 -9.17 5.54
N ALA A 126 21.83 -9.11 6.87
CA ALA A 126 21.10 -10.07 7.69
C ALA A 126 19.58 -10.07 7.40
N GLY A 127 19.06 -8.99 6.81
CA GLY A 127 17.66 -8.88 6.42
C GLY A 127 17.35 -7.62 5.63
N VAL A 128 16.11 -7.51 5.17
CA VAL A 128 15.59 -6.28 4.57
C VAL A 128 15.36 -5.23 5.66
N LEU A 129 15.93 -4.04 5.47
CA LEU A 129 15.79 -2.93 6.42
C LEU A 129 14.46 -2.20 6.19
N VAL A 130 13.56 -2.28 7.17
CA VAL A 130 12.23 -1.67 7.11
C VAL A 130 12.07 -0.66 8.25
N ASP A 131 11.83 0.59 7.87
CA ASP A 131 11.52 1.67 8.79
C ASP A 131 10.01 1.89 8.85
N THR A 132 9.45 1.67 10.03
CA THR A 132 8.00 1.73 10.27
C THR A 132 7.53 3.06 10.85
N ARG A 133 8.43 4.05 10.96
CA ARG A 133 8.08 5.40 11.39
C ARG A 133 7.24 6.12 10.35
N THR A 134 6.68 7.27 10.75
CA THR A 134 5.87 8.10 9.85
C THR A 134 6.70 8.63 8.67
N MET A 135 6.03 8.95 7.55
CA MET A 135 6.72 9.50 6.37
C MET A 135 7.48 10.80 6.65
N LEU A 136 7.02 11.62 7.61
CA LEU A 136 7.69 12.86 8.00
C LEU A 136 8.94 12.57 8.84
N ALA A 137 8.85 11.65 9.80
CA ALA A 137 9.99 11.20 10.60
C ALA A 137 11.07 10.53 9.72
N PHE A 138 10.65 9.68 8.79
CA PHE A 138 11.54 9.05 7.81
C PHE A 138 12.20 10.11 6.91
N GLY A 139 11.42 11.04 6.36
CA GLY A 139 11.92 12.10 5.50
C GLY A 139 12.95 13.02 6.17
N GLY A 140 12.74 13.34 7.46
CA GLY A 140 13.64 14.17 8.24
C GLY A 140 15.00 13.53 8.52
N GLY A 141 15.07 12.20 8.57
CA GLY A 141 16.29 11.43 8.75
C GLY A 141 16.02 9.94 8.90
N HIS A 142 16.69 9.11 8.09
CA HIS A 142 16.58 7.65 8.15
C HIS A 142 17.92 6.98 7.86
N ILE A 143 17.99 5.69 8.17
CA ILE A 143 19.16 4.85 7.85
C ILE A 143 19.23 4.65 6.32
N PRO A 144 20.38 4.88 5.67
CA PRO A 144 20.54 4.69 4.24
C PRO A 144 20.06 3.31 3.77
N GLY A 145 19.31 3.27 2.67
CA GLY A 145 18.77 2.02 2.10
C GLY A 145 17.54 1.43 2.80
N ALA A 146 17.02 2.06 3.86
CA ALA A 146 15.80 1.62 4.52
C ALA A 146 14.56 1.81 3.62
N LEU A 147 13.64 0.84 3.64
CA LEU A 147 12.32 0.94 3.01
C LEU A 147 11.32 1.50 4.03
N ASN A 148 10.63 2.60 3.73
CA ASN A 148 9.64 3.16 4.65
C ASN A 148 8.27 2.52 4.46
N ILE A 149 7.91 1.55 5.30
CA ILE A 149 6.56 0.99 5.37
C ILE A 149 5.96 1.36 6.74
N GLY A 150 5.32 2.52 6.81
CA GLY A 150 4.83 3.08 8.08
C GLY A 150 3.90 2.14 8.87
N GLY A 151 3.97 2.20 10.20
CA GLY A 151 3.32 1.32 11.18
C GLY A 151 1.80 1.46 11.32
N LEU A 152 1.09 1.57 10.20
CA LEU A 152 -0.36 1.59 10.10
C LEU A 152 -0.90 0.20 9.73
N PRO A 153 -2.18 -0.13 9.97
CA PRO A 153 -2.74 -1.45 9.63
C PRO A 153 -2.49 -1.91 8.18
N ILE A 154 -2.41 -0.95 7.23
CA ILE A 154 -2.13 -1.19 5.82
C ILE A 154 -0.70 -1.69 5.56
N LEU A 155 0.23 -1.61 6.52
CA LEU A 155 1.56 -2.21 6.48
C LEU A 155 1.47 -3.67 6.05
N SER A 156 0.56 -4.45 6.63
CA SER A 156 0.38 -5.88 6.34
C SER A 156 0.23 -6.13 4.83
N ILE A 157 -0.56 -5.29 4.14
CA ILE A 157 -0.80 -5.38 2.70
C ILE A 157 0.46 -4.99 1.91
N TRP A 158 1.13 -3.90 2.28
CA TRP A 158 2.32 -3.42 1.57
C TRP A 158 3.54 -4.29 1.79
N ALA A 159 3.71 -4.90 2.96
CA ALA A 159 4.68 -5.96 3.18
C ALA A 159 4.47 -7.08 2.16
N GLY A 160 3.23 -7.59 2.04
CA GLY A 160 2.86 -8.61 1.05
C GLY A 160 3.13 -8.22 -0.41
N TRP A 161 3.03 -6.93 -0.76
CA TRP A 161 3.33 -6.47 -2.12
C TRP A 161 4.83 -6.37 -2.44
N LEU A 162 5.66 -6.10 -1.43
CA LEU A 162 7.00 -5.54 -1.62
C LEU A 162 8.12 -6.40 -1.03
N LEU A 163 7.83 -7.20 -0.01
CA LEU A 163 8.82 -7.97 0.71
C LEU A 163 8.80 -9.44 0.31
N ASP A 164 9.97 -10.04 0.30
CA ASP A 164 10.13 -11.48 0.16
C ASP A 164 9.86 -12.15 1.53
N PRO A 165 8.88 -13.05 1.66
CA PRO A 165 8.57 -13.70 2.95
C PRO A 165 9.70 -14.59 3.47
N ASP A 166 10.65 -14.98 2.63
CA ASP A 166 11.78 -15.80 3.07
C ASP A 166 12.95 -15.00 3.64
N GLN A 167 13.02 -13.69 3.35
CA GLN A 167 14.04 -12.80 3.87
C GLN A 167 13.70 -12.32 5.28
N PRO A 168 14.63 -12.40 6.26
CA PRO A 168 14.45 -11.80 7.56
C PRO A 168 14.29 -10.27 7.47
N ILE A 169 13.61 -9.68 8.45
CA ILE A 169 13.37 -8.22 8.52
C ILE A 169 14.21 -7.61 9.65
N LEU A 170 14.93 -6.52 9.33
CA LEU A 170 15.52 -5.61 10.31
C LEU A 170 14.57 -4.42 10.50
N LEU A 171 14.15 -4.15 11.73
CA LEU A 171 13.12 -3.15 12.02
C LEU A 171 13.69 -1.88 12.64
N VAL A 172 13.22 -0.74 12.12
CA VAL A 172 13.24 0.54 12.84
C VAL A 172 11.82 0.90 13.22
N VAL A 173 11.58 1.09 14.52
CA VAL A 173 10.29 1.44 15.11
C VAL A 173 10.38 2.84 15.73
N GLU A 174 9.22 3.50 15.89
CA GLU A 174 9.15 4.84 16.50
C GLU A 174 9.50 4.80 17.99
N SER A 175 8.93 3.82 18.70
CA SER A 175 9.21 3.50 20.09
C SER A 175 9.42 1.99 20.23
N ASP A 176 10.25 1.58 21.18
CA ASP A 176 10.43 0.16 21.53
C ASP A 176 9.09 -0.48 21.97
N ASP A 177 8.17 0.31 22.55
CA ASP A 177 6.82 -0.11 22.96
C ASP A 177 5.91 -0.48 21.78
N ASP A 178 6.18 0.05 20.58
CA ASP A 178 5.39 -0.25 19.37
C ASP A 178 5.74 -1.61 18.76
N LEU A 179 6.83 -2.26 19.19
CA LEU A 179 7.37 -3.46 18.55
C LEU A 179 6.33 -4.57 18.43
N GLU A 180 5.61 -4.88 19.51
CA GLU A 180 4.60 -5.96 19.50
C GLU A 180 3.52 -5.70 18.45
N LYS A 181 3.01 -4.46 18.41
CA LYS A 181 1.99 -4.03 17.46
C LYS A 181 2.50 -4.13 16.03
N ILE A 182 3.74 -3.71 15.76
CA ILE A 182 4.35 -3.78 14.43
C ILE A 182 4.54 -5.24 13.99
N VAL A 183 5.07 -6.10 14.85
CA VAL A 183 5.22 -7.54 14.58
C VAL A 183 3.87 -8.18 14.25
N ARG A 184 2.81 -7.84 14.99
CA ARG A 184 1.44 -8.29 14.70
C ARG A 184 0.96 -7.91 13.31
N LEU A 185 1.40 -6.77 12.74
CA LEU A 185 1.04 -6.37 11.39
C LEU A 185 1.76 -7.21 10.32
N PHE A 186 3.02 -7.56 10.55
CA PHE A 186 3.79 -8.42 9.64
C PHE A 186 3.28 -9.86 9.60
N ILE A 187 2.99 -10.46 10.76
CA ILE A 187 2.53 -11.86 10.81
C ILE A 187 1.18 -12.08 10.12
N ARG A 188 0.32 -11.04 10.05
CA ARG A 188 -1.00 -11.09 9.38
C ARG A 188 -0.90 -11.46 7.90
N THR A 189 0.25 -11.24 7.29
CA THR A 189 0.54 -11.63 5.90
C THR A 189 1.71 -12.61 5.79
N GLY A 190 2.01 -13.32 6.88
CA GLY A 190 2.94 -14.46 6.88
C GLY A 190 4.41 -14.11 7.12
N TYR A 191 4.73 -12.88 7.52
CA TYR A 191 6.11 -12.47 7.80
C TYR A 191 6.46 -12.73 9.26
N THR A 192 7.22 -13.79 9.52
CA THR A 192 7.57 -14.26 10.87
C THR A 192 9.08 -14.23 11.16
N LYS A 193 9.92 -13.99 10.15
CA LYS A 193 11.39 -13.98 10.26
C LYS A 193 11.89 -12.56 10.52
N PHE A 194 12.53 -12.33 11.67
CA PHE A 194 13.12 -11.05 12.02
C PHE A 194 14.59 -11.23 12.41
N ALA A 195 15.46 -10.40 11.85
CA ALA A 195 16.89 -10.36 12.19
C ALA A 195 17.18 -9.45 13.40
N GLY A 196 16.22 -8.62 13.79
CA GLY A 196 16.30 -7.77 14.98
C GLY A 196 15.63 -6.41 14.76
N TYR A 197 15.57 -5.60 15.82
CA TYR A 197 15.13 -4.21 15.75
C TYR A 197 16.14 -3.28 16.42
N LEU A 198 16.18 -2.04 15.96
CA LEU A 198 17.03 -1.01 16.52
C LEU A 198 16.46 -0.51 17.86
N VAL A 199 17.05 -0.96 18.98
CA VAL A 199 16.63 -0.53 20.31
C VAL A 199 16.96 0.95 20.54
N GLY A 200 16.02 1.70 21.11
CA GLY A 200 16.13 3.16 21.26
C GLY A 200 15.96 3.94 19.95
N GLY A 201 15.61 3.26 18.85
CA GLY A 201 15.24 3.85 17.57
C GLY A 201 16.28 4.79 16.97
N MET A 202 15.80 5.72 16.13
CA MET A 202 16.69 6.65 15.43
C MET A 202 17.43 7.63 16.34
N LYS A 203 16.91 7.90 17.55
CA LYS A 203 17.63 8.69 18.54
C LYS A 203 18.95 8.01 18.94
N ALA A 204 18.92 6.70 19.17
CA ALA A 204 20.13 5.93 19.50
C ALA A 204 21.09 5.83 18.30
N TRP A 205 20.55 5.70 17.08
CA TRP A 205 21.36 5.71 15.85
C TRP A 205 22.10 7.04 15.64
N ASP A 206 21.40 8.16 15.81
CA ASP A 206 21.94 9.50 15.68
C ASP A 206 23.00 9.79 16.77
N ALA A 207 22.71 9.43 18.03
CA ALA A 207 23.66 9.56 19.14
C ALA A 207 24.93 8.71 18.94
N ALA A 208 24.84 7.61 18.19
CA ALA A 208 26.00 6.78 17.82
C ALA A 208 26.82 7.37 16.66
N GLY A 209 26.41 8.50 16.07
CA GLY A 209 27.13 9.19 15.01
C GLY A 209 27.11 8.47 13.66
N PHE A 210 26.09 7.63 13.41
CA PHE A 210 25.99 6.89 12.17
C PHE A 210 25.32 7.68 11.04
N PRO A 211 25.61 7.36 9.76
CA PRO A 211 25.09 8.11 8.63
C PRO A 211 23.56 8.13 8.55
N LEU A 212 23.03 9.23 8.00
CA LEU A 212 21.62 9.43 7.74
C LEU A 212 21.40 9.87 6.30
N GLU A 213 20.28 9.44 5.72
CA GLU A 213 19.71 10.01 4.50
C GLU A 213 18.45 10.82 4.80
N LYS A 214 18.08 11.67 3.84
CA LYS A 214 16.88 12.52 3.91
C LYS A 214 16.11 12.47 2.61
N ILE A 215 14.80 12.63 2.71
CA ILE A 215 13.88 12.79 1.58
C ILE A 215 13.07 14.05 1.84
N GLY A 216 13.13 14.98 0.89
CA GLY A 216 12.40 16.25 0.99
C GLY A 216 10.90 16.03 1.15
N GLN A 217 10.23 16.93 1.85
CA GLN A 217 8.77 16.96 1.91
C GLN A 217 8.31 18.21 1.16
N MET A 218 7.42 18.03 0.18
CA MET A 218 6.90 19.11 -0.65
C MET A 218 5.40 19.21 -0.46
N SER A 219 4.89 20.40 -0.16
CA SER A 219 3.45 20.64 -0.09
C SER A 219 2.81 20.54 -1.48
N VAL A 220 1.49 20.35 -1.52
CA VAL A 220 0.74 20.35 -2.79
C VAL A 220 0.79 21.70 -3.51
N HIS A 221 0.96 22.80 -2.78
CA HIS A 221 1.07 24.15 -3.34
C HIS A 221 2.43 24.34 -4.04
N GLU A 222 3.52 23.98 -3.37
CA GLU A 222 4.87 23.99 -3.97
C GLU A 222 4.95 23.06 -5.19
N LEU A 223 4.32 21.88 -5.11
CA LEU A 223 4.22 20.99 -6.27
C LEU A 223 3.50 21.68 -7.43
N ASN A 224 2.37 22.34 -7.17
CA ASN A 224 1.61 23.02 -8.22
C ASN A 224 2.41 24.15 -8.90
N GLU A 225 3.21 24.88 -8.13
CA GLU A 225 4.08 25.95 -8.62
C GLU A 225 5.27 25.40 -9.42
N ARG A 226 5.86 24.29 -8.98
CA ARG A 226 7.13 23.77 -9.53
C ARG A 226 6.97 22.63 -10.52
N LYS A 227 5.78 22.04 -10.68
CA LYS A 227 5.54 20.81 -11.49
C LYS A 227 6.10 20.85 -12.92
N SER A 228 6.23 22.02 -13.55
CA SER A 228 6.83 22.16 -14.89
C SER A 228 8.33 21.89 -14.92
N THR A 229 9.01 22.01 -13.77
CA THR A 229 10.46 21.78 -13.60
C THR A 229 10.78 20.43 -12.95
N LEU A 230 9.74 19.69 -12.53
CA LEU A 230 9.88 18.44 -11.78
C LEU A 230 9.47 17.24 -12.64
N GLN A 231 10.12 16.11 -12.40
CA GLN A 231 9.56 14.81 -12.74
C GLN A 231 8.52 14.44 -11.70
N VAL A 232 7.24 14.68 -12.00
CA VAL A 232 6.13 14.36 -11.10
C VAL A 232 5.72 12.90 -11.29
N LEU A 233 5.78 12.09 -10.24
CA LEU A 233 5.46 10.67 -10.27
C LEU A 233 4.21 10.36 -9.45
N ASP A 234 3.20 9.80 -10.11
CA ASP A 234 2.02 9.21 -9.49
C ASP A 234 2.20 7.71 -9.30
N VAL A 235 2.15 7.24 -8.05
CA VAL A 235 2.28 5.81 -7.70
C VAL A 235 0.98 5.14 -7.26
N ARG A 236 -0.17 5.78 -7.52
CA ARG A 236 -1.51 5.23 -7.24
C ARG A 236 -1.83 4.04 -8.16
N SER A 237 -2.91 3.34 -7.85
CA SER A 237 -3.40 2.26 -8.72
C SER A 237 -3.86 2.79 -10.09
N PRO A 238 -3.91 1.94 -11.14
CA PRO A 238 -4.45 2.32 -12.43
C PRO A 238 -5.90 2.86 -12.37
N GLY A 239 -6.71 2.36 -11.43
CA GLY A 239 -8.08 2.84 -11.23
C GLY A 239 -8.12 4.27 -10.67
N GLU A 240 -7.24 4.59 -9.72
CA GLU A 240 -7.12 5.96 -9.19
C GLU A 240 -6.57 6.94 -10.23
N TRP A 241 -5.59 6.51 -11.04
CA TRP A 241 -5.01 7.31 -12.12
C TRP A 241 -6.04 7.76 -13.16
N LYS A 242 -6.99 6.88 -13.50
CA LYS A 242 -8.08 7.17 -14.44
C LYS A 242 -9.12 8.15 -13.89
N LYS A 243 -9.20 8.34 -12.57
CA LYS A 243 -10.17 9.24 -11.91
C LYS A 243 -9.63 10.68 -11.77
N GLY A 244 -8.62 11.04 -12.55
CA GLY A 244 -7.94 12.33 -12.50
C GLY A 244 -6.57 12.28 -11.82
N ARG A 245 -5.69 13.19 -12.24
CA ARG A 245 -4.27 13.25 -11.89
C ARG A 245 -3.72 14.69 -11.88
N VAL A 246 -2.53 14.88 -11.32
CA VAL A 246 -1.75 16.10 -11.48
C VAL A 246 -1.30 16.21 -12.94
N ALA A 247 -1.50 17.38 -13.55
CA ALA A 247 -1.14 17.61 -14.95
C ALA A 247 0.35 17.36 -15.22
N GLY A 248 0.66 16.62 -16.29
CA GLY A 248 2.03 16.29 -16.68
C GLY A 248 2.73 15.23 -15.80
N ALA A 249 2.02 14.62 -14.84
CA ALA A 249 2.59 13.53 -14.05
C ALA A 249 2.82 12.28 -14.91
N ARG A 250 3.82 11.47 -14.53
CA ARG A 250 4.02 10.11 -15.04
C ARG A 250 3.39 9.11 -14.07
N HIS A 251 2.79 8.04 -14.60
CA HIS A 251 2.20 6.98 -13.79
C HIS A 251 3.04 5.72 -13.77
N ILE A 252 3.45 5.29 -12.58
CA ILE A 252 4.03 3.97 -12.32
C ILE A 252 3.44 3.45 -11.03
N PHE A 253 2.56 2.45 -11.11
CA PHE A 253 1.95 1.87 -9.91
C PHE A 253 3.03 1.29 -8.97
N LEU A 254 2.97 1.62 -7.68
CA LEU A 254 4.03 1.30 -6.71
C LEU A 254 4.58 -0.15 -6.78
N PRO A 255 3.76 -1.23 -6.86
CA PRO A 255 4.26 -2.60 -6.99
C PRO A 255 5.08 -2.92 -8.24
N GLU A 256 5.02 -2.06 -9.26
CA GLU A 256 5.78 -2.14 -10.51
C GLU A 256 7.04 -1.27 -10.49
N LEU A 257 7.14 -0.33 -9.54
CA LEU A 257 8.17 0.72 -9.53
C LEU A 257 9.59 0.17 -9.64
N ARG A 258 9.94 -0.85 -8.86
CA ARG A 258 11.28 -1.48 -8.91
C ARG A 258 11.63 -2.01 -10.31
N LYS A 259 10.65 -2.52 -11.06
CA LYS A 259 10.87 -3.06 -12.42
C LYS A 259 10.92 -1.97 -13.48
N ARG A 260 10.32 -0.81 -13.19
CA ARG A 260 10.09 0.29 -14.14
C ARG A 260 10.91 1.53 -13.79
N VAL A 261 11.82 1.44 -12.82
CA VAL A 261 12.66 2.58 -12.40
C VAL A 261 13.50 3.15 -13.55
N GLY A 262 13.92 2.31 -14.49
CA GLY A 262 14.66 2.73 -15.68
C GLY A 262 13.86 3.62 -16.65
N GLU A 263 12.54 3.74 -16.48
CA GLU A 263 11.73 4.69 -17.25
C GLU A 263 11.89 6.13 -16.76
N LEU A 264 12.41 6.33 -15.55
CA LEU A 264 12.56 7.62 -14.89
C LEU A 264 13.97 8.18 -15.09
N ASP A 265 14.06 9.50 -15.22
CA ASP A 265 15.33 10.21 -15.29
C ASP A 265 15.84 10.49 -13.87
N ARG A 266 17.00 9.89 -13.53
CA ARG A 266 17.64 10.01 -12.21
C ARG A 266 18.22 11.40 -11.95
N THR A 267 18.51 12.15 -13.01
CA THR A 267 19.13 13.47 -12.92
C THR A 267 18.10 14.58 -12.68
N LYS A 268 16.80 14.29 -12.87
CA LYS A 268 15.74 15.27 -12.70
C LYS A 268 15.21 15.29 -11.25
N PRO A 269 15.03 16.49 -10.68
CA PRO A 269 14.27 16.69 -9.46
C PRO A 269 12.92 15.96 -9.54
N THR A 270 12.67 15.04 -8.61
CA THR A 270 11.51 14.14 -8.67
C THR A 270 10.59 14.35 -7.46
N ALA A 271 9.32 14.61 -7.71
CA ALA A 271 8.30 14.69 -6.67
C ALA A 271 7.29 13.55 -6.82
N VAL A 272 7.11 12.77 -5.76
CA VAL A 272 6.26 11.57 -5.76
C VAL A 272 5.02 11.82 -4.93
N TYR A 273 3.85 11.48 -5.48
CA TYR A 273 2.58 11.54 -4.77
C TYR A 273 1.77 10.26 -4.95
N CYS A 274 0.85 10.03 -4.02
CA CYS A 274 -0.10 8.94 -4.12
C CYS A 274 -1.52 9.38 -3.71
N GLY A 275 -2.30 8.54 -3.03
CA GLY A 275 -3.59 8.95 -2.43
C GLY A 275 -3.41 9.95 -1.28
N SER A 276 -2.66 9.55 -0.24
CA SER A 276 -2.55 10.26 1.04
C SER A 276 -1.11 10.57 1.50
N GLY A 277 -0.09 10.08 0.77
CA GLY A 277 1.34 10.19 1.09
C GLY A 277 2.00 8.86 1.45
N TYR A 278 1.25 7.89 1.96
CA TYR A 278 1.82 6.62 2.44
C TYR A 278 2.62 5.84 1.37
N ARG A 279 2.00 5.59 0.20
CA ARG A 279 2.66 4.90 -0.92
C ARG A 279 3.79 5.73 -1.54
N ALA A 280 3.66 7.05 -1.49
CA ALA A 280 4.68 7.96 -2.00
C ALA A 280 5.94 7.88 -1.14
N SER A 281 5.82 7.79 0.18
CA SER A 281 6.96 7.55 1.08
C SER A 281 7.66 6.20 0.81
N ILE A 282 6.89 5.13 0.58
CA ILE A 282 7.47 3.85 0.14
C ILE A 282 8.21 4.05 -1.19
N ALA A 283 7.57 4.68 -2.17
CA ALA A 283 8.16 4.89 -3.50
C ALA A 283 9.47 5.68 -3.41
N THR A 284 9.52 6.76 -2.62
CA THR A 284 10.73 7.56 -2.47
C THR A 284 11.84 6.77 -1.77
N SER A 285 11.51 5.93 -0.79
CA SER A 285 12.51 5.02 -0.18
C SER A 285 13.02 3.91 -1.13
N ILE A 286 12.27 3.57 -2.18
CA ILE A 286 12.74 2.70 -3.28
C ILE A 286 13.64 3.47 -4.24
N LEU A 287 13.30 4.72 -4.55
CA LEU A 287 14.03 5.54 -5.53
C LEU A 287 15.33 6.11 -4.96
N LYS A 288 15.40 6.41 -3.66
CA LYS A 288 16.59 7.04 -3.06
C LYS A 288 17.88 6.21 -3.30
N PRO A 289 17.91 4.88 -3.05
CA PRO A 289 19.09 4.06 -3.33
C PRO A 289 19.37 3.86 -4.82
N GLU A 290 18.39 4.13 -5.70
CA GLU A 290 18.52 4.04 -7.15
C GLU A 290 19.16 5.29 -7.78
N GLY A 291 19.66 6.22 -6.96
CA GLY A 291 20.41 7.42 -7.39
C GLY A 291 19.57 8.68 -7.58
N PHE A 292 18.33 8.71 -7.09
CA PHE A 292 17.48 9.90 -7.11
C PHE A 292 17.86 10.83 -5.95
N ASN A 293 18.75 11.78 -6.22
CA ASN A 293 19.32 12.67 -5.20
C ASN A 293 18.36 13.78 -4.77
N GLU A 294 17.72 14.43 -5.75
CA GLU A 294 16.71 15.48 -5.55
C GLU A 294 15.30 14.85 -5.57
N LEU A 295 14.85 14.41 -4.40
CA LEU A 295 13.66 13.59 -4.26
C LEU A 295 12.74 14.12 -3.15
N TRP A 296 11.47 14.34 -3.49
CA TRP A 296 10.44 14.79 -2.57
C TRP A 296 9.28 13.80 -2.49
N ASN A 297 8.86 13.51 -1.26
CA ASN A 297 7.53 12.98 -0.98
C ASN A 297 6.55 14.15 -0.88
N VAL A 298 5.29 13.94 -1.29
CA VAL A 298 4.23 14.95 -1.20
C VAL A 298 3.20 14.53 -0.15
N PRO A 299 3.32 14.97 1.12
CA PRO A 299 2.37 14.66 2.19
C PRO A 299 0.95 15.07 1.83
N GLY A 300 -0.05 14.28 2.26
CA GLY A 300 -1.45 14.46 1.90
C GLY A 300 -1.78 14.12 0.43
N SER A 301 -0.81 14.23 -0.47
CA SER A 301 -0.86 13.82 -1.88
C SER A 301 -2.17 14.22 -2.58
N TRP A 302 -2.82 13.29 -3.30
CA TRP A 302 -4.04 13.54 -4.07
C TRP A 302 -5.22 14.03 -3.24
N GLU A 303 -5.37 13.55 -2.00
CA GLU A 303 -6.43 14.02 -1.10
C GLU A 303 -6.27 15.50 -0.76
N ALA A 304 -5.04 15.91 -0.42
CA ALA A 304 -4.73 17.32 -0.18
C ALA A 304 -4.86 18.15 -1.46
N TRP A 305 -4.41 17.63 -2.61
CA TRP A 305 -4.51 18.30 -3.91
C TRP A 305 -5.96 18.66 -4.25
N LYS A 306 -6.88 17.70 -4.10
CA LYS A 306 -8.31 17.91 -4.33
C LYS A 306 -8.93 18.88 -3.32
N LYS A 307 -8.59 18.76 -2.04
CA LYS A 307 -9.07 19.69 -0.99
C LYS A 307 -8.62 21.13 -1.24
N ALA A 308 -7.40 21.30 -1.74
CA ALA A 308 -6.85 22.60 -2.14
C ALA A 308 -7.41 23.12 -3.48
N LYS A 309 -8.29 22.36 -4.15
CA LYS A 309 -8.91 22.72 -5.44
C LYS A 309 -7.89 23.07 -6.53
N LEU A 310 -6.75 22.37 -6.53
CA LEU A 310 -5.69 22.58 -7.51
C LEU A 310 -6.05 21.93 -8.85
N PRO A 311 -5.49 22.41 -9.99
CA PRO A 311 -5.84 21.91 -11.32
C PRO A 311 -5.65 20.41 -11.49
N VAL A 312 -6.60 19.75 -12.15
CA VAL A 312 -6.61 18.29 -12.39
C VAL A 312 -6.66 18.03 -13.89
N GLU A 313 -5.95 17.01 -14.35
CA GLU A 313 -6.05 16.48 -15.71
C GLU A 313 -6.81 15.13 -15.68
N GLY A 314 -7.73 14.91 -16.63
CA GLY A 314 -8.35 13.61 -16.86
C GLY A 314 -9.31 13.11 -15.78
N ALA A 315 -9.94 14.00 -15.01
CA ALA A 315 -11.18 13.64 -14.33
C ALA A 315 -12.30 13.61 -15.38
N ASP A 316 -13.16 12.58 -15.36
CA ASP A 316 -14.31 12.52 -16.26
C ASP A 316 -15.18 13.79 -16.11
N GLY A 317 -15.06 14.73 -17.06
CA GLY A 317 -15.93 15.90 -17.23
C GLY A 317 -15.22 17.26 -17.34
N GLU A 318 -15.07 17.73 -18.58
CA GLU A 318 -14.53 19.02 -19.10
C GLU A 318 -13.00 19.17 -19.19
#